data_AF-A0AAE0GRL8-F1
#
_entry.id   AF-A0AAE0GRL8-F1
#
_cell.length_a   1.000
_cell.length_b   1.000
_cell.length_c   1.000
_cell.angle_alpha   90.00
_cell.angle_beta   90.00
_cell.angle_gamma   90.00
#
_symmetry.space_group_name_H-M   'P 1'
#
loop_
_entity.id
_entity.type
_entity.pdbx_description
1 polymer ?
#
loop_
_entity_poly.entity_id
_entity_poly.type
_entity_poly.pdbx_seq_one_letter_code
_entity_poly.pdbx_strand_id
1 'polypeptide(L)'
;MIVLSIVGLSTYSVIFACYAQEIEEGGTSRAVAIPVVVVYCTLIFMMMWSYFATVFTDPGRVPPGWQPTSDPAPNQENSRGRGACLPVGARWCKRCLVWKPDRCHHCSVCGHCVLKMDHHCVWVVNCVGGNNYKFFLLFLFYTFLTSVFATTVLIPFFIKVFGYEADKDSLSDGEAAAVFMSVVLDIAFAFSVAGFLAMHITLVFSNTTTIEMYEKKRSSPWRYDLGRRKNFEQVFGSRPIHWIFPFHFTEDLPLVESACGLADHQTLRTNTSVSSSAV
;
A
#
# COMPACT_ATOMS: atom_id res chain seq x y z
N MET A 1 5.60 -11.35 -12.16
CA MET A 1 6.59 -11.47 -13.25
C MET A 1 6.87 -10.13 -13.90
N ILE A 2 5.89 -9.41 -14.45
CA ILE A 2 6.11 -8.11 -15.12
C ILE A 2 6.82 -7.07 -14.24
N VAL A 3 6.38 -6.85 -12.99
CA VAL A 3 7.00 -5.88 -12.07
C VAL A 3 8.49 -6.19 -11.87
N LEU A 4 8.83 -7.45 -11.59
CA LEU A 4 10.23 -7.87 -11.38
C LEU A 4 11.08 -7.69 -12.64
N SER A 5 10.51 -7.93 -13.83
CA SER A 5 11.20 -7.71 -15.10
C SER A 5 11.54 -6.25 -15.33
N ILE A 6 10.61 -5.33 -15.02
CA ILE A 6 10.82 -3.88 -15.18
C ILE A 6 11.89 -3.39 -14.19
N VAL A 7 11.79 -3.81 -12.92
CA VAL A 7 12.78 -3.49 -11.89
C VAL A 7 14.16 -4.03 -12.27
N GLY A 8 14.21 -5.26 -12.78
CA GLY A 8 15.46 -5.88 -13.25
C GLY A 8 16.08 -5.12 -14.42
N LEU A 9 15.27 -4.66 -15.38
CA LEU A 9 15.75 -3.84 -16.50
C LEU A 9 16.32 -2.50 -16.03
N SER A 10 15.60 -1.76 -15.18
CA SER A 10 16.10 -0.49 -14.62
C SER A 10 17.37 -0.72 -13.80
N THR A 11 17.43 -1.81 -13.02
CA THR A 11 18.61 -2.17 -12.22
C THR A 11 19.81 -2.50 -13.10
N TYR A 12 19.60 -3.25 -14.17
CA TYR A 12 20.64 -3.55 -15.15
C TYR A 12 21.22 -2.27 -15.75
N SER A 13 20.35 -1.37 -16.23
CA SER A 13 20.77 -0.13 -16.88
C SER A 13 21.52 0.80 -15.92
N VAL A 14 21.02 0.99 -14.70
CA VAL A 14 21.68 1.86 -13.72
C VAL A 14 23.01 1.23 -13.28
N ILE A 15 23.01 0.02 -12.74
CA ILE A 15 24.18 -0.53 -12.07
C ILE A 15 25.22 -1.03 -13.07
N PHE A 16 24.80 -1.89 -14.01
CA PHE A 16 25.74 -2.63 -14.84
C PHE A 16 26.10 -1.88 -16.12
N ALA A 17 25.13 -1.31 -16.83
CA ALA A 17 25.40 -0.62 -18.08
C ALA A 17 26.04 0.76 -17.88
N CYS A 18 25.64 1.52 -16.84
CA CYS A 18 26.08 2.91 -16.69
C CYS A 18 27.11 3.13 -15.58
N TYR A 19 26.90 2.57 -14.39
CA TYR A 19 27.72 2.90 -13.22
C TYR A 19 28.83 1.90 -12.88
N ALA A 20 28.84 0.70 -13.47
CA ALA A 20 29.90 -0.29 -13.25
C ALA A 20 31.25 0.21 -13.80
N GLN A 21 31.27 0.70 -15.04
CA GLN A 21 32.47 1.26 -15.66
C GLN A 21 32.98 2.50 -14.91
N GLU A 22 32.10 3.41 -14.51
CA GLU A 22 32.47 4.61 -13.72
C GLU A 22 33.11 4.24 -12.37
N ILE A 23 32.72 3.10 -11.78
CA ILE A 23 33.37 2.56 -10.57
C ILE A 23 34.75 1.99 -10.93
N GLU A 24 34.89 1.28 -12.04
CA GLU A 24 36.17 0.68 -12.47
C GLU A 24 37.22 1.74 -12.83
N GLU A 25 36.85 2.78 -13.58
CA GLU A 25 37.72 3.88 -14.02
C GLU A 25 38.41 4.61 -12.85
N GLY A 26 37.77 4.67 -11.68
CA GLY A 26 38.37 5.21 -10.48
C GLY A 26 38.27 6.74 -10.35
N GLY A 27 39.16 7.33 -9.56
CA GLY A 27 39.22 8.78 -9.37
C GLY A 27 37.91 9.41 -8.86
N THR A 28 37.54 10.55 -9.46
CA THR A 28 36.33 11.31 -9.13
C THR A 28 35.05 10.60 -9.58
N SER A 29 35.09 9.88 -10.71
CA SER A 29 33.96 9.08 -11.22
C SER A 29 33.51 8.04 -10.19
N ARG A 30 34.45 7.25 -9.65
CA ARG A 30 34.16 6.29 -8.57
C ARG A 30 33.57 6.95 -7.34
N ALA A 31 34.09 8.11 -6.94
CA ALA A 31 33.61 8.83 -5.76
C ALA A 31 32.15 9.31 -5.89
N VAL A 32 31.69 9.57 -7.12
CA VAL A 32 30.29 9.90 -7.42
C VAL A 32 29.43 8.65 -7.62
N ALA A 33 29.95 7.65 -8.33
CA ALA A 33 29.24 6.44 -8.69
C ALA A 33 28.83 5.60 -7.48
N ILE A 34 29.71 5.44 -6.49
CA ILE A 34 29.44 4.63 -5.29
C ILE A 34 28.21 5.16 -4.52
N PRO A 35 28.13 6.45 -4.13
CA PRO A 35 26.93 6.99 -3.49
C PRO A 35 25.66 6.82 -4.32
N VAL A 36 25.73 7.02 -5.64
CA VAL A 36 24.57 6.84 -6.54
C VAL A 36 24.05 5.41 -6.46
N VAL A 37 24.94 4.42 -6.61
CA VAL A 37 24.57 3.00 -6.55
C VAL A 37 24.03 2.63 -5.17
N VAL A 38 24.63 3.15 -4.09
CA VAL A 38 24.16 2.91 -2.71
C VAL A 38 22.75 3.46 -2.49
N VAL A 39 22.48 4.69 -2.93
CA VAL A 39 21.14 5.31 -2.83
C VAL A 39 20.14 4.51 -3.66
N TYR A 40 20.48 4.17 -4.91
CA TYR A 40 19.62 3.38 -5.77
C TYR A 40 19.29 2.00 -5.17
N CYS A 41 20.29 1.28 -4.68
CA CYS A 41 20.10 -0.03 -4.05
C CYS A 41 19.22 0.07 -2.79
N THR A 42 19.37 1.14 -2.00
CA THR A 42 18.53 1.38 -0.82
C THR A 42 17.08 1.62 -1.21
N LEU A 43 16.83 2.43 -2.25
CA LEU A 43 15.48 2.70 -2.76
C LEU A 43 14.83 1.43 -3.33
N ILE A 44 15.56 0.68 -4.15
CA ILE A 44 15.11 -0.61 -4.70
C ILE A 44 14.81 -1.60 -3.58
N PHE A 45 15.66 -1.69 -2.56
CA PHE A 45 15.43 -2.57 -1.42
C PHE A 45 14.12 -2.21 -0.70
N MET A 46 13.91 -0.93 -0.36
CA MET A 46 12.69 -0.48 0.32
C MET A 46 11.44 -0.66 -0.56
N MET A 47 11.54 -0.40 -1.86
CA MET A 47 10.48 -0.64 -2.83
C MET A 47 10.12 -2.14 -2.90
N MET A 48 11.11 -3.03 -3.04
CA MET A 48 10.89 -4.47 -3.14
C MET A 48 10.36 -5.06 -1.84
N TRP A 49 10.86 -4.61 -0.69
CA TRP A 49 10.30 -4.99 0.61
C TRP A 49 8.83 -4.58 0.71
N SER A 50 8.49 -3.35 0.34
CA SER A 50 7.10 -2.87 0.35
C SER A 50 6.20 -3.63 -0.64
N TYR A 51 6.73 -3.95 -1.82
CA TYR A 51 6.03 -4.75 -2.84
C TYR A 51 5.70 -6.14 -2.29
N PHE A 52 6.70 -6.88 -1.80
CA PHE A 52 6.48 -8.23 -1.27
C PHE A 52 5.62 -8.23 -0.01
N ALA A 53 5.77 -7.24 0.87
CA ALA A 53 4.87 -7.07 2.02
C ALA A 53 3.42 -6.90 1.56
N THR A 54 3.17 -6.12 0.51
CA THR A 54 1.81 -5.94 -0.05
C THR A 54 1.27 -7.22 -0.68
N VAL A 55 2.10 -7.93 -1.46
CA VAL A 55 1.73 -9.16 -2.16
C VAL A 55 1.38 -10.28 -1.18
N PHE A 56 2.23 -10.51 -0.17
CA PHE A 56 2.12 -11.68 0.69
C PHE A 56 1.30 -11.47 1.96
N THR A 57 0.98 -10.23 2.33
CA THR A 57 0.13 -9.96 3.49
C THR A 57 -1.34 -10.22 3.13
N ASP A 58 -2.05 -10.98 3.97
CA ASP A 58 -3.50 -11.10 3.88
C ASP A 58 -4.13 -9.70 4.05
N PRO A 59 -4.97 -9.25 3.10
CA PRO A 59 -5.49 -7.87 3.07
C PRO A 59 -6.47 -7.55 4.23
N GLY A 60 -6.84 -8.56 5.03
CA GLY A 60 -7.76 -8.45 6.15
C GLY A 60 -9.01 -9.27 5.89
N ARG A 61 -9.17 -10.38 6.62
CA ARG A 61 -10.37 -11.23 6.60
C ARG A 61 -11.29 -10.91 7.76
N VAL A 62 -12.60 -11.10 7.53
CA VAL A 62 -13.59 -11.05 8.60
C VAL A 62 -13.28 -12.16 9.61
N PRO A 63 -13.14 -11.85 10.92
CA PRO A 63 -12.89 -12.86 11.93
C PRO A 63 -13.99 -13.93 11.98
N PRO A 64 -13.64 -15.21 12.22
CA PRO A 64 -14.65 -16.27 12.38
C PRO A 64 -15.64 -15.93 13.48
N GLY A 65 -16.93 -16.07 13.18
CA GLY A 65 -18.01 -15.80 14.13
C GLY A 65 -18.24 -14.31 14.43
N TRP A 66 -17.65 -13.38 13.69
CA TRP A 66 -17.96 -11.96 13.84
C TRP A 66 -19.44 -11.70 13.60
N GLN A 67 -20.06 -10.97 14.53
CA GLN A 67 -21.45 -10.53 14.45
C GLN A 67 -21.53 -9.02 14.69
N PRO A 68 -22.45 -8.32 14.04
CA PRO A 68 -22.72 -6.91 14.30
C PRO A 68 -23.11 -6.71 15.77
N THR A 69 -22.53 -5.71 16.43
CA THR A 69 -22.94 -5.32 17.77
C THR A 69 -24.37 -4.77 17.72
N SER A 70 -25.28 -5.32 18.53
CA SER A 70 -26.62 -4.76 18.68
C SER A 70 -26.54 -3.51 19.55
N ASP A 71 -26.32 -2.34 18.96
CA ASP A 71 -26.58 -1.10 19.67
C ASP A 71 -28.08 -1.00 19.94
N PRO A 72 -28.54 -0.83 21.19
CA PRO A 72 -29.94 -0.57 21.47
C PRO A 72 -30.31 0.78 20.85
N ALA A 73 -31.23 0.78 19.89
CA ALA A 73 -31.80 2.01 19.35
C ALA A 73 -32.41 2.82 20.52
N PRO A 74 -32.19 4.15 20.62
CA PRO A 74 -32.62 4.92 21.80
C PRO A 74 -34.13 5.02 22.04
N ASN A 75 -34.99 4.35 21.27
CA ASN A 75 -36.46 4.47 21.39
C ASN A 75 -37.23 3.30 20.71
N GLN A 76 -37.04 2.06 21.14
CA GLN A 76 -38.00 0.99 20.84
C GLN A 76 -38.43 0.24 22.09
N GLU A 77 -39.28 0.89 22.88
CA GLU A 77 -39.90 0.32 24.08
C GLU A 77 -41.14 -0.55 23.76
N ASN A 78 -41.38 -0.95 22.50
CA ASN A 78 -42.65 -1.62 22.18
C ASN A 78 -42.62 -2.66 21.04
N SER A 79 -41.73 -3.64 21.12
CA SER A 79 -41.83 -4.86 20.31
C SER A 79 -41.52 -6.11 21.14
N ARG A 80 -42.54 -6.63 21.82
CA ARG A 80 -42.57 -7.96 22.44
C ARG A 80 -42.59 -9.06 21.37
N GLY A 81 -41.49 -9.21 20.64
CA GLY A 81 -41.28 -10.30 19.70
C GLY A 81 -39.85 -10.82 19.81
N ARG A 82 -39.69 -12.11 20.12
CA ARG A 82 -38.39 -12.82 20.12
C ARG A 82 -37.78 -12.79 18.72
N GLY A 83 -36.99 -11.77 18.44
CA GLY A 83 -36.09 -11.69 17.30
C GLY A 83 -34.98 -10.75 17.69
N ALA A 84 -33.73 -11.21 17.68
CA ALA A 84 -32.59 -10.33 17.93
C ALA A 84 -32.68 -9.13 16.98
N CYS A 85 -32.84 -7.92 17.52
CA CYS A 85 -32.86 -6.70 16.75
C CYS A 85 -31.48 -6.52 16.10
N LEU A 86 -31.37 -6.86 14.82
CA LEU A 86 -30.16 -6.61 14.04
C LEU A 86 -29.94 -5.08 13.96
N PRO A 87 -28.70 -4.60 14.13
CA PRO A 87 -28.41 -3.18 14.05
C PRO A 87 -28.79 -2.64 12.66
N VAL A 88 -29.31 -1.42 12.64
CA VAL A 88 -29.69 -0.73 11.41
C VAL A 88 -28.47 -0.61 10.51
N GLY A 89 -28.54 -1.21 9.31
CA GLY A 89 -27.42 -1.20 8.35
C GLY A 89 -26.50 -2.42 8.40
N ALA A 90 -26.82 -3.47 9.19
CA ALA A 90 -26.10 -4.75 9.12
C ALA A 90 -26.08 -5.31 7.70
N ARG A 91 -24.88 -5.53 7.14
CA ARG A 91 -24.70 -6.05 5.77
C ARG A 91 -24.30 -7.52 5.81
N TRP A 92 -24.95 -8.37 5.01
CA TRP A 92 -24.62 -9.80 4.89
C TRP A 92 -23.94 -10.11 3.56
N CYS A 93 -22.95 -11.00 3.58
CA CYS A 93 -22.33 -11.53 2.37
C CYS A 93 -22.92 -12.90 2.00
N LYS A 94 -23.76 -12.97 0.96
CA LYS A 94 -24.36 -14.23 0.51
C LYS A 94 -23.36 -15.28 0.01
N ARG A 95 -22.19 -14.86 -0.49
CA ARG A 95 -21.14 -15.75 -1.01
C ARG A 95 -20.28 -16.35 0.08
N CYS A 96 -19.89 -15.53 1.06
CA CYS A 96 -19.02 -15.96 2.16
C CYS A 96 -19.80 -16.46 3.38
N LEU A 97 -21.12 -16.23 3.43
CA LEU A 97 -21.98 -16.56 4.57
C LEU A 97 -21.48 -15.95 5.89
N VAL A 98 -21.07 -14.68 5.84
CA VAL A 98 -20.63 -13.90 7.00
C VAL A 98 -21.31 -12.54 7.03
N TRP A 99 -21.48 -12.01 8.23
CA TRP A 99 -21.80 -10.59 8.41
C TRP A 99 -20.58 -9.76 8.00
N LYS A 100 -20.82 -8.66 7.29
CA LYS A 100 -19.78 -7.74 6.84
C LYS A 100 -19.62 -6.64 7.90
N PRO A 101 -18.42 -6.50 8.48
CA PRO A 101 -18.06 -5.30 9.21
C PRO A 101 -18.24 -4.04 8.35
N ASP A 102 -18.23 -2.91 9.02
CA ASP A 102 -18.16 -1.62 8.34
C ASP A 102 -16.96 -1.58 7.41
N ARG A 103 -17.13 -0.94 6.25
CA ARG A 103 -16.08 -0.80 5.21
C ARG A 103 -15.59 -2.12 4.60
N CYS A 104 -16.21 -3.25 4.96
CA CYS A 104 -15.90 -4.56 4.38
C CYS A 104 -16.64 -4.78 3.05
N HIS A 105 -15.94 -5.26 2.03
CA HIS A 105 -16.52 -5.60 0.72
C HIS A 105 -16.07 -6.99 0.27
N HIS A 106 -16.90 -7.66 -0.55
CA HIS A 106 -16.54 -8.96 -1.13
C HIS A 106 -15.79 -8.72 -2.43
N CYS A 107 -14.55 -9.21 -2.53
CA CYS A 107 -13.84 -9.23 -3.79
C CYS A 107 -14.12 -10.55 -4.51
N SER A 108 -14.69 -10.48 -5.72
CA SER A 108 -14.94 -11.66 -6.54
C SER A 108 -13.67 -12.34 -7.04
N VAL A 109 -12.56 -11.60 -7.17
CA VAL A 109 -11.27 -12.13 -7.61
C VAL A 109 -10.56 -12.86 -6.46
N CYS A 110 -10.47 -12.21 -5.29
CA CYS A 110 -9.90 -12.83 -4.08
C CYS A 110 -10.82 -13.95 -3.51
N GLY A 111 -12.12 -13.95 -3.84
CA GLY A 111 -13.09 -14.98 -3.43
C GLY A 111 -13.57 -14.86 -1.98
N HIS A 112 -13.20 -13.78 -1.26
CA HIS A 112 -13.59 -13.57 0.13
C HIS A 112 -13.92 -12.09 0.43
N CYS A 113 -14.49 -11.87 1.62
CA CYS A 113 -14.69 -10.54 2.18
C CYS A 113 -13.36 -9.97 2.69
N VAL A 114 -13.08 -8.72 2.32
CA VAL A 114 -11.88 -7.97 2.67
C VAL A 114 -12.27 -6.81 3.58
N LEU A 115 -11.62 -6.69 4.73
CA LEU A 115 -11.79 -5.60 5.69
C LEU A 115 -11.23 -4.30 5.13
N LYS A 116 -11.93 -3.18 5.35
CA LYS A 116 -11.57 -1.85 4.84
C LYS A 116 -11.06 -1.94 3.39
N MET A 117 -11.81 -2.64 2.55
CA MET A 117 -11.37 -2.94 1.18
C MET A 117 -11.22 -1.63 0.42
N ASP A 118 -10.06 -1.46 -0.20
CA ASP A 118 -9.81 -0.36 -1.12
C ASP A 118 -10.08 -0.84 -2.55
N HIS A 119 -9.23 -1.70 -3.09
CA HIS A 119 -9.42 -2.25 -4.43
C HIS A 119 -8.72 -3.61 -4.58
N HIS A 120 -8.99 -4.30 -5.70
CA HIS A 120 -8.18 -5.43 -6.12
C HIS A 120 -7.10 -4.93 -7.08
N CYS A 121 -5.83 -5.13 -6.75
CA CYS A 121 -4.72 -4.60 -7.53
C CYS A 121 -4.05 -5.72 -8.35
N VAL A 122 -4.13 -5.60 -9.67
CA VAL A 122 -3.56 -6.58 -10.61
C VAL A 122 -2.02 -6.62 -10.57
N TRP A 123 -1.37 -5.52 -10.16
CA TRP A 123 0.10 -5.41 -10.13
C TRP A 123 0.74 -6.17 -8.96
N VAL A 124 0.00 -6.31 -7.85
CA VAL A 124 0.42 -7.10 -6.67
C VAL A 124 -0.31 -8.44 -6.59
N VAL A 125 -1.25 -8.70 -7.52
CA VAL A 125 -2.07 -9.93 -7.59
C VAL A 125 -2.75 -10.23 -6.25
N ASN A 126 -3.16 -9.18 -5.55
CA ASN A 126 -3.78 -9.26 -4.23
C ASN A 126 -4.78 -8.11 -4.07
N CYS A 127 -5.73 -8.28 -3.14
CA CYS A 127 -6.54 -7.18 -2.69
C CYS A 127 -5.70 -6.20 -1.86
N VAL A 128 -6.00 -4.91 -1.95
CA VAL A 128 -5.52 -3.87 -1.04
C VAL A 128 -6.65 -3.58 -0.06
N GLY A 129 -6.41 -3.86 1.22
CA GLY A 129 -7.37 -3.71 2.31
C GLY A 129 -6.69 -3.22 3.58
N GLY A 130 -7.40 -3.27 4.70
CA GLY A 130 -6.95 -2.69 5.97
C GLY A 130 -5.54 -3.11 6.39
N ASN A 131 -5.21 -4.39 6.25
CA ASN A 131 -3.96 -4.95 6.78
C ASN A 131 -2.73 -4.65 5.91
N ASN A 132 -2.89 -4.42 4.61
CA ASN A 132 -1.77 -4.17 3.69
C ASN A 132 -1.79 -2.78 3.03
N TYR A 133 -2.76 -1.91 3.37
CA TYR A 133 -2.88 -0.58 2.78
C TYR A 133 -1.64 0.28 3.01
N LYS A 134 -1.07 0.28 4.22
CA LYS A 134 0.20 0.95 4.53
C LYS A 134 1.33 0.51 3.59
N PHE A 135 1.45 -0.81 3.38
CA PHE A 135 2.54 -1.40 2.58
C PHE A 135 2.38 -1.01 1.11
N PHE A 136 1.13 -0.99 0.63
CA PHE A 136 0.80 -0.54 -0.71
C PHE A 136 1.16 0.94 -0.92
N LEU A 137 0.88 1.82 0.05
CA LEU A 137 1.25 3.23 -0.03
C LEU A 137 2.77 3.42 -0.04
N LEU A 138 3.51 2.67 0.78
CA LEU A 138 4.97 2.67 0.76
C LEU A 138 5.53 2.13 -0.55
N PHE A 139 4.91 1.10 -1.11
CA PHE A 139 5.27 0.58 -2.43
C PHE A 139 5.10 1.66 -3.52
N LEU A 140 3.98 2.39 -3.55
CA LEU A 140 3.79 3.51 -4.49
C LEU A 140 4.84 4.62 -4.27
N PHE A 141 5.09 5.00 -3.02
CA PHE A 141 6.05 6.04 -2.66
C PHE A 141 7.47 5.69 -3.09
N TYR A 142 7.96 4.50 -2.73
CA TYR A 142 9.30 4.06 -3.10
C TYR A 142 9.44 3.74 -4.59
N THR A 143 8.38 3.30 -5.27
CA THR A 143 8.38 3.17 -6.74
C THR A 143 8.56 4.55 -7.39
N PHE A 144 7.80 5.56 -6.95
CA PHE A 144 7.95 6.92 -7.46
C PHE A 144 9.37 7.47 -7.25
N LEU A 145 9.90 7.37 -6.02
CA LEU A 145 11.27 7.83 -5.73
C LEU A 145 12.31 7.08 -6.56
N THR A 146 12.19 5.75 -6.69
CA THR A 146 13.11 4.92 -7.47
C THR A 146 13.09 5.32 -8.94
N SER A 147 11.91 5.46 -9.55
CA SER A 147 11.78 5.84 -10.96
C SER A 147 12.31 7.26 -11.25
N VAL A 148 12.04 8.23 -10.37
CA VAL A 148 12.57 9.60 -10.51
C VAL A 148 14.10 9.61 -10.36
N PHE A 149 14.63 8.88 -9.37
CA PHE A 149 16.06 8.78 -9.14
C PHE A 149 16.76 8.09 -10.32
N ALA A 150 16.27 6.92 -10.75
CA ALA A 150 16.76 6.18 -11.90
C ALA A 150 16.78 7.02 -13.17
N THR A 151 15.67 7.70 -13.48
CA THR A 151 15.60 8.63 -14.62
C THR A 151 16.70 9.69 -14.54
N THR A 152 16.84 10.32 -13.37
CA THR A 152 17.78 11.43 -13.17
C THR A 152 19.24 10.98 -13.38
N VAL A 153 19.62 9.83 -12.82
CA VAL A 153 20.99 9.31 -12.94
C VAL A 153 21.29 8.73 -14.32
N LEU A 154 20.27 8.32 -15.08
CA LEU A 154 20.42 7.83 -16.46
C LEU A 154 20.45 8.95 -17.51
N ILE A 155 20.02 10.18 -17.22
CA ILE A 155 19.99 11.29 -18.21
C ILE A 155 21.34 11.51 -18.92
N PRO A 156 22.50 11.57 -18.23
CA PRO A 156 23.78 11.79 -18.91
C PRO A 156 24.10 10.69 -19.93
N PHE A 157 23.82 9.43 -19.58
CA PHE A 157 24.02 8.27 -20.45
C PHE A 157 23.00 8.23 -21.59
N PHE A 158 21.75 8.59 -21.31
CA PHE A 158 20.70 8.72 -22.32
C PHE A 158 21.05 9.79 -23.36
N ILE A 159 21.63 10.92 -22.97
CA ILE A 159 22.11 11.94 -23.91
C ILE A 159 23.24 11.37 -24.80
N LYS A 160 24.17 10.58 -24.25
CA LYS A 160 25.23 9.91 -25.03
C LYS A 160 24.65 8.97 -26.09
N VAL A 161 23.55 8.27 -25.80
CA VAL A 161 22.85 7.40 -26.78
C VAL A 161 22.35 8.19 -28.00
N PHE A 162 21.96 9.45 -27.85
CA PHE A 162 21.49 10.31 -28.94
C PHE A 162 22.53 11.31 -29.47
N GLY A 163 23.69 11.41 -28.82
CA GLY A 163 24.75 12.35 -29.18
C GLY A 163 25.51 11.92 -30.44
N TYR A 164 25.87 12.90 -31.27
CA TYR A 164 26.68 12.70 -32.48
C TYR A 164 28.17 12.42 -32.19
N GLU A 165 28.64 12.69 -30.97
CA GLU A 165 29.99 12.32 -30.49
C GLU A 165 29.98 10.96 -29.80
N ALA A 166 29.47 9.94 -30.49
CA ALA A 166 29.61 8.57 -30.05
C ALA A 166 31.09 8.17 -30.20
N ASP A 167 31.87 8.40 -29.15
CA ASP A 167 32.97 7.51 -28.87
C ASP A 167 32.34 6.12 -28.67
N LYS A 168 32.45 5.28 -29.69
CA LYS A 168 31.74 3.99 -29.82
C LYS A 168 32.13 2.97 -28.74
N ASP A 169 33.01 3.35 -27.83
CA ASP A 169 33.66 2.48 -26.86
C ASP A 169 32.96 2.46 -25.49
N SER A 170 31.89 3.24 -25.28
CA SER A 170 31.27 3.37 -23.94
C SER A 170 30.01 2.54 -23.66
N LEU A 171 29.16 2.24 -24.66
CA LEU A 171 27.99 1.37 -24.49
C LEU A 171 27.82 0.49 -25.73
N SER A 172 27.58 -0.80 -25.53
CA SER A 172 27.14 -1.69 -26.61
C SER A 172 25.71 -1.34 -27.08
N ASP A 173 25.36 -1.73 -28.30
CA ASP A 173 24.01 -1.52 -28.86
C ASP A 173 22.90 -2.06 -27.93
N GLY A 174 23.15 -3.19 -27.27
CA GLY A 174 22.23 -3.79 -26.31
C GLY A 174 22.07 -2.97 -25.03
N GLU A 175 23.16 -2.40 -24.51
CA GLU A 175 23.13 -1.53 -23.34
C GLU A 175 22.46 -0.19 -23.65
N ALA A 176 22.75 0.41 -24.80
CA ALA A 176 22.08 1.62 -25.26
C ALA A 176 20.56 1.41 -25.38
N ALA A 177 20.13 0.27 -25.94
CA ALA A 177 18.72 -0.10 -25.98
C ALA A 177 18.11 -0.29 -24.58
N ALA A 178 18.83 -0.95 -23.67
CA ALA A 178 18.37 -1.14 -22.29
C ALA A 178 18.20 0.19 -21.54
N VAL A 179 19.17 1.10 -21.66
CA VAL A 179 19.12 2.45 -21.07
C VAL A 179 17.95 3.24 -21.63
N PHE A 180 17.79 3.25 -22.96
CA PHE A 180 16.67 3.92 -23.62
C PHE A 180 15.32 3.41 -23.10
N MET A 181 15.13 2.08 -23.08
CA MET A 181 13.89 1.47 -22.60
C MET A 181 13.65 1.75 -21.11
N SER A 182 14.70 1.74 -20.29
CA SER A 182 14.61 2.03 -18.86
C SER A 182 14.15 3.46 -18.62
N VAL A 183 14.76 4.45 -19.27
CA VAL A 183 14.39 5.86 -19.12
C VAL A 183 12.93 6.11 -19.55
N VAL A 184 12.51 5.54 -20.68
CA VAL A 184 11.11 5.69 -21.15
C VAL A 184 10.13 5.08 -20.15
N LEU A 185 10.41 3.87 -19.65
CA LEU A 185 9.55 3.20 -18.68
C LEU A 185 9.54 3.94 -17.33
N ASP A 186 10.71 4.34 -16.82
CA ASP A 186 10.83 5.03 -15.53
C ASP A 186 10.11 6.39 -15.54
N ILE A 187 10.18 7.15 -16.64
CA ILE A 187 9.38 8.37 -16.80
C ILE A 187 7.88 8.05 -16.79
N ALA A 188 7.44 7.05 -17.56
CA ALA A 188 6.04 6.66 -17.63
C ALA A 188 5.49 6.23 -16.25
N PHE A 189 6.26 5.43 -15.50
CA PHE A 189 5.92 5.02 -14.15
C PHE A 189 5.95 6.19 -13.18
N ALA A 190 6.95 7.06 -13.23
CA ALA A 190 7.04 8.23 -12.34
C ALA A 190 5.78 9.11 -12.47
N PHE A 191 5.35 9.42 -13.70
CA PHE A 191 4.13 10.21 -13.92
C PHE A 191 2.86 9.47 -13.48
N SER A 192 2.70 8.20 -13.87
CA SER A 192 1.51 7.41 -13.52
C SER A 192 1.37 7.21 -12.01
N VAL A 193 2.46 6.82 -11.34
CA VAL A 193 2.49 6.57 -9.90
C VAL A 193 2.35 7.87 -9.11
N ALA A 194 2.89 9.00 -9.59
CA ALA A 194 2.71 10.29 -8.93
C ALA A 194 1.22 10.68 -8.80
N GLY A 195 0.47 10.57 -9.89
CA GLY A 195 -0.97 10.88 -9.89
C GLY A 195 -1.75 9.94 -8.96
N PHE A 196 -1.43 8.65 -9.00
CA PHE A 196 -2.09 7.65 -8.15
C PHE A 196 -1.75 7.81 -6.66
N LEU A 197 -0.49 8.13 -6.34
CA LEU A 197 -0.03 8.44 -4.99
C LEU A 197 -0.73 9.70 -4.46
N ALA A 198 -0.85 10.76 -5.27
CA ALA A 198 -1.54 11.99 -4.87
C ALA A 198 -3.03 11.75 -4.52
N MET A 199 -3.71 10.92 -5.32
CA MET A 199 -5.08 10.47 -5.00
C MET A 199 -5.12 9.76 -3.65
N HIS A 200 -4.25 8.77 -3.44
CA HIS A 200 -4.23 8.00 -2.20
C HIS A 200 -3.85 8.81 -0.96
N ILE A 201 -2.95 9.79 -1.09
CA ILE A 201 -2.64 10.74 -0.01
C ILE A 201 -3.91 11.50 0.42
N THR A 202 -4.71 11.95 -0.55
CA THR A 202 -5.99 12.63 -0.27
C THR A 202 -6.99 11.71 0.44
N LEU A 203 -7.05 10.44 0.02
CA LEU A 203 -7.87 9.40 0.62
C LEU A 203 -7.47 9.09 2.07
N VAL A 204 -6.16 9.00 2.34
CA VAL A 204 -5.62 8.82 3.70
C VAL A 204 -6.03 10.00 4.58
N PHE A 205 -5.81 11.24 4.14
CA PHE A 205 -6.15 12.41 4.95
C PHE A 205 -7.65 12.62 5.16
N SER A 206 -8.50 12.02 4.32
CA SER A 206 -9.97 12.07 4.43
C SER A 206 -10.56 10.77 4.99
N ASN A 207 -9.73 9.83 5.43
CA ASN A 207 -10.10 8.47 5.86
C ASN A 207 -11.18 7.81 5.00
N THR A 208 -10.94 7.80 3.70
CA THR A 208 -11.87 7.31 2.68
C THR A 208 -11.16 6.25 1.86
N THR A 209 -11.78 5.10 1.59
CA THR A 209 -11.26 4.15 0.59
C THR A 209 -11.67 4.56 -0.82
N THR A 210 -11.01 4.03 -1.85
CA THR A 210 -11.42 4.27 -3.24
C THR A 210 -12.87 3.85 -3.50
N ILE A 211 -13.35 2.76 -2.90
CA ILE A 211 -14.76 2.36 -2.98
C ILE A 211 -15.68 3.42 -2.37
N GLU A 212 -15.36 3.89 -1.16
CA GLU A 212 -16.15 4.89 -0.43
C GLU A 212 -16.19 6.25 -1.15
N MET A 213 -15.13 6.59 -1.89
CA MET A 213 -15.08 7.80 -2.71
C MET A 213 -16.19 7.82 -3.78
N TYR A 214 -16.55 6.66 -4.33
CA TYR A 214 -17.57 6.52 -5.37
C TYR A 214 -18.96 6.13 -4.84
N GLU A 215 -19.14 6.04 -3.51
CA GLU A 215 -20.45 5.77 -2.93
C GLU A 215 -21.39 6.97 -3.09
N LYS A 216 -22.57 6.75 -3.71
CA LYS A 216 -23.56 7.80 -3.99
C LYS A 216 -24.17 8.44 -2.73
N LYS A 217 -24.12 7.75 -1.59
CA LYS A 217 -24.72 8.20 -0.33
C LYS A 217 -23.64 8.23 0.75
N ARG A 218 -22.95 9.36 0.86
CA ARG A 218 -21.98 9.60 1.95
C ARG A 218 -22.66 10.36 3.09
N SER A 219 -22.34 9.98 4.32
CA SER A 219 -22.76 10.77 5.47
C SER A 219 -22.13 12.16 5.40
N SER A 220 -22.88 13.18 5.82
CA SER A 220 -22.36 14.54 6.02
C SER A 220 -22.65 14.95 7.46
N PRO A 221 -21.63 15.11 8.33
CA PRO A 221 -20.19 14.95 8.07
C PRO A 221 -19.76 13.49 7.79
N TRP A 222 -18.58 13.30 7.19
CA TRP A 222 -18.03 11.96 6.92
C TRP A 222 -17.66 11.26 8.23
N ARG A 223 -18.37 10.18 8.56
CA ARG A 223 -18.31 9.57 9.91
C ARG A 223 -16.95 8.99 10.30
N TYR A 224 -16.09 8.67 9.32
CA TYR A 224 -14.75 8.14 9.58
C TYR A 224 -13.69 9.22 9.57
N ASP A 225 -13.99 10.47 9.20
CA ASP A 225 -13.02 11.55 9.28
C ASP A 225 -12.82 11.96 10.74
N LEU A 226 -11.64 11.66 11.29
CA LEU A 226 -11.24 12.01 12.66
C LEU A 226 -10.28 13.20 12.69
N GLY A 227 -10.08 13.87 11.55
CA GLY A 227 -9.05 14.89 11.35
C GLY A 227 -7.75 14.31 10.79
N ARG A 228 -7.06 15.12 9.97
CA ARG A 228 -5.92 14.71 9.12
C ARG A 228 -4.88 13.84 9.84
N ARG A 229 -4.46 14.23 11.05
CA ARG A 229 -3.45 13.51 11.83
C ARG A 229 -3.94 12.13 12.26
N LYS A 230 -5.12 12.04 12.88
CA LYS A 230 -5.68 10.77 13.34
C LYS A 230 -5.98 9.83 12.16
N ASN A 231 -6.42 10.39 11.03
CA ASN A 231 -6.65 9.61 9.81
C ASN A 231 -5.34 9.00 9.27
N PHE A 232 -4.25 9.77 9.30
CA PHE A 232 -2.94 9.29 8.91
C PHE A 232 -2.40 8.23 9.89
N GLU A 233 -2.51 8.46 11.20
CA GLU A 233 -2.09 7.53 12.25
C GLU A 233 -2.88 6.21 12.20
N GLN A 234 -4.14 6.21 11.76
CA GLN A 234 -4.90 4.98 11.51
C GLN A 234 -4.31 4.08 10.42
N VAL A 235 -3.45 4.60 9.56
CA VAL A 235 -2.79 3.85 8.48
C VAL A 235 -1.33 3.58 8.81
N PHE A 236 -0.60 4.58 9.28
CA PHE A 236 0.86 4.50 9.45
C PHE A 236 1.31 4.19 10.87
N GLY A 237 0.40 4.27 11.85
CA GLY A 237 0.73 4.16 13.27
C GLY A 237 1.06 5.51 13.90
N SER A 238 1.17 5.50 15.23
CA SER A 238 1.35 6.72 16.04
C SER A 238 2.78 7.25 16.05
N ARG A 239 3.77 6.37 15.83
CA ARG A 239 5.19 6.71 15.96
C ARG A 239 5.83 6.97 14.59
N PRO A 240 6.46 8.14 14.38
CA PRO A 240 7.06 8.50 13.09
C PRO A 240 8.09 7.49 12.55
N ILE A 241 8.86 6.86 13.44
CA ILE A 241 9.86 5.87 13.03
C ILE A 241 9.23 4.63 12.36
N HIS A 242 7.96 4.33 12.64
CA HIS A 242 7.26 3.19 12.03
C HIS A 242 6.81 3.49 10.60
N TRP A 243 6.70 4.76 10.23
CA TRP A 243 6.01 5.17 9.00
C TRP A 243 6.71 4.69 7.74
N ILE A 244 8.04 4.59 7.77
CA ILE A 244 8.87 4.21 6.62
C ILE A 244 8.95 2.69 6.40
N PHE A 245 8.53 1.88 7.38
CA PHE A 245 8.70 0.43 7.32
C PHE A 245 7.42 -0.30 6.87
N PRO A 246 7.52 -1.27 5.95
CA PRO A 246 6.37 -1.98 5.41
C PRO A 246 5.97 -3.18 6.28
N PHE A 247 5.80 -2.93 7.58
CA PHE A 247 5.18 -3.88 8.51
C PHE A 247 4.41 -3.12 9.60
N HIS A 248 3.53 -3.83 10.31
CA HIS A 248 2.79 -3.30 11.45
C HIS A 248 3.51 -3.67 12.74
N PHE A 249 3.67 -2.68 13.62
CA PHE A 249 4.10 -2.93 14.99
C PHE A 249 2.89 -3.30 15.84
N THR A 250 3.10 -4.12 16.87
CA THR A 250 2.01 -4.61 17.73
C THR A 250 1.19 -3.49 18.34
N GLU A 251 1.83 -2.38 18.71
CA GLU A 251 1.19 -1.18 19.25
C GLU A 251 0.27 -0.43 18.26
N ASP A 252 0.47 -0.63 16.95
CA ASP A 252 -0.34 0.01 15.91
C ASP A 252 -1.52 -0.87 15.45
N LEU A 253 -1.54 -2.17 15.79
CA LEU A 253 -2.62 -3.10 15.40
C LEU A 253 -4.02 -2.64 15.85
N PRO A 254 -4.23 -2.11 17.08
CA PRO A 254 -5.55 -1.63 17.49
C PRO A 254 -6.08 -0.48 16.61
N LEU A 255 -5.19 0.37 16.07
CA LEU A 255 -5.58 1.46 15.16
C LEU A 255 -6.05 0.89 13.81
N VAL A 256 -5.36 -0.12 13.29
CA VAL A 256 -5.72 -0.80 12.03
C VAL A 256 -7.05 -1.53 12.19
N GLU A 257 -7.25 -2.26 13.28
CA GLU A 257 -8.50 -2.98 13.58
C GLU A 257 -9.69 -2.03 13.77
N SER A 258 -9.47 -0.92 14.49
CA SER A 258 -10.48 0.14 14.64
C SER A 258 -10.88 0.73 13.30
N ALA A 259 -9.91 1.03 12.44
CA ALA A 259 -10.17 1.53 11.10
C ALA A 259 -10.92 0.52 10.21
N CYS A 260 -10.82 -0.78 10.51
CA CYS A 260 -11.55 -1.87 9.87
C CYS A 260 -12.96 -2.13 10.42
N GLY A 261 -13.41 -1.36 11.41
CA GLY A 261 -14.72 -1.54 12.05
C GLY A 261 -14.79 -2.77 12.95
N LEU A 262 -13.66 -3.20 13.53
CA LEU A 262 -13.57 -4.35 14.43
C LEU A 262 -13.43 -3.98 15.93
N ALA A 263 -13.32 -2.70 16.27
CA ALA A 263 -12.94 -2.21 17.59
C ALA A 263 -13.81 -2.75 18.76
N ASP A 264 -15.09 -3.07 18.53
CA ASP A 264 -16.00 -3.47 19.60
C ASP A 264 -15.88 -4.94 20.04
N HIS A 265 -15.09 -5.78 19.36
CA HIS A 265 -14.98 -7.22 19.72
C HIS A 265 -13.83 -7.55 20.69
N GLN A 266 -12.79 -6.72 20.84
CA GLN A 266 -11.66 -7.02 21.74
C GLN A 266 -11.91 -6.60 23.20
N THR A 267 -12.71 -5.56 23.44
CA THR A 267 -13.20 -5.19 24.78
C THR A 267 -14.08 -6.30 25.39
N LEU A 268 -14.70 -7.15 24.56
CA LEU A 268 -15.49 -8.31 25.02
C LEU A 268 -14.64 -9.55 25.33
N ARG A 269 -13.48 -9.74 24.67
CA ARG A 269 -12.57 -10.86 24.96
C ARG A 269 -11.74 -10.66 26.22
N THR A 270 -11.35 -9.42 26.52
CA THR A 270 -10.62 -9.10 27.76
C THR A 270 -11.52 -9.21 29.00
N ASN A 271 -12.82 -8.95 28.88
CA ASN A 271 -13.77 -9.12 29.97
C ASN A 271 -14.24 -10.57 30.19
N THR A 272 -14.04 -11.48 29.24
CA THR A 272 -14.41 -12.90 29.36
C THR A 272 -13.27 -13.78 29.88
N SER A 273 -12.01 -13.39 29.70
CA SER A 273 -10.86 -14.07 30.35
C SER A 273 -10.69 -13.70 31.82
N VAL A 274 -11.15 -12.52 32.25
CA VAL A 274 -11.11 -12.10 33.67
C VAL A 274 -12.26 -12.71 34.48
N SER A 275 -13.41 -13.00 33.86
CA SER A 275 -14.57 -13.60 34.55
C SER A 275 -14.56 -15.13 34.62
N SER A 276 -13.69 -15.82 33.88
CA SER A 276 -13.52 -17.29 33.94
C SER A 276 -12.44 -17.75 34.93
N SER A 277 -11.79 -16.83 35.64
CA SER A 277 -10.78 -17.11 36.67
C SER A 277 -11.29 -16.91 38.11
N ALA A 278 -12.59 -16.66 38.28
CA ALA A 278 -13.22 -16.37 39.57
C ALA A 278 -14.57 -17.10 39.73
N VAL A 279 -14.58 -18.42 39.58
CA VAL A 279 -15.54 -19.34 40.23
C VAL A 279 -14.81 -20.66 40.50
#